data_AF-A0AAU9XM95-F1
#
_entry.id   AF-A0AAU9XM95-F1
#
_cell.length_a   1.000
_cell.length_b   1.000
_cell.length_c   1.000
_cell.angle_alpha   90.00
_cell.angle_beta   90.00
_cell.angle_gamma   90.00
#
_symmetry.space_group_name_H-M   'P 1'
#
loop_
_entity.id
_entity.type
_entity.pdbx_description
1 polymer ?
#
loop_
_entity_poly.entity_id
_entity_poly.type
_entity_poly.pdbx_seq_one_letter_code
_entity_poly.pdbx_strand_id
1 'polypeptide(L)'
;MKVGQWLGFVTDTIEMQFGVPPMKISLLKSDLDFIISSRTVTFRDLARVSGFINSLFVAVDLIASLFTRQIHSTIQAGWDCTFPISVPLLKGLRFWFLNIEAFDGYGIQPK
;
A
#
# COMPACT_ATOMS: atom_id res chain seq x y z
N MET A 1 -12.88 -24.31 -9.24
CA MET A 1 -11.52 -23.74 -9.15
C MET A 1 -11.19 -23.62 -7.67
N LYS A 2 -9.99 -23.98 -7.20
CA LYS A 2 -9.70 -24.09 -5.75
C LYS A 2 -9.17 -22.76 -5.18
N VAL A 3 -8.07 -22.27 -5.74
CA VAL A 3 -7.50 -20.94 -5.53
C VAL A 3 -6.76 -20.60 -6.83
N GLY A 4 -6.85 -19.37 -7.32
CA GLY A 4 -6.21 -18.98 -8.59
C GLY A 4 -5.81 -17.51 -8.63
N GLN A 5 -4.87 -17.16 -9.51
CA GLN A 5 -4.52 -15.75 -9.74
C GLN A 5 -5.40 -15.13 -10.81
N TRP A 6 -5.98 -13.97 -10.52
CA TRP A 6 -6.80 -13.21 -11.46
C TRP A 6 -6.60 -11.71 -11.27
N LEU A 7 -6.36 -10.98 -12.36
CA LEU A 7 -6.03 -9.53 -12.36
C LEU A 7 -4.94 -9.11 -11.35
N GLY A 8 -4.00 -10.01 -11.05
CA GLY A 8 -2.93 -9.75 -10.10
C GLY A 8 -3.34 -9.85 -8.62
N PHE A 9 -4.48 -10.49 -8.33
CA PHE A 9 -4.94 -10.89 -7.01
C PHE A 9 -5.01 -12.41 -6.89
N VAL A 10 -4.93 -12.93 -5.66
CA VAL A 10 -5.29 -14.32 -5.35
C VAL A 10 -6.79 -14.36 -5.12
N THR A 11 -7.52 -15.16 -5.89
CA THR A 11 -8.95 -15.36 -5.72
C THR A 11 -9.18 -16.73 -5.10
N ASP A 12 -9.73 -16.75 -3.90
CA ASP A 12 -10.22 -17.96 -3.25
C ASP A 12 -11.74 -18.01 -3.42
N THR A 13 -12.21 -18.91 -4.28
CA THR A 13 -13.65 -19.09 -4.54
C THR A 13 -14.33 -20.00 -3.50
N ILE A 14 -13.56 -20.62 -2.60
CA ILE A 14 -14.08 -21.44 -1.50
C ILE A 14 -14.38 -20.55 -0.30
N GLU A 15 -13.38 -19.77 0.12
CA GLU A 15 -13.51 -18.79 1.21
C GLU A 15 -14.22 -17.50 0.77
N MET A 16 -14.47 -17.37 -0.55
CA MET A 16 -15.02 -16.18 -1.18
C MET A 16 -14.21 -14.93 -0.82
N GLN A 17 -12.90 -14.94 -1.06
CA GLN A 17 -11.99 -13.85 -0.70
C GLN A 17 -11.11 -13.43 -1.88
N PHE A 18 -10.81 -12.14 -1.95
CA PHE A 18 -9.70 -11.62 -2.74
C PHE A 18 -8.52 -11.34 -1.80
N GLY A 19 -7.42 -12.02 -2.05
CA GLY A 19 -6.14 -11.81 -1.38
C GLY A 19 -5.12 -11.11 -2.27
N VAL A 20 -4.16 -10.47 -1.65
CA VAL A 20 -2.97 -9.93 -2.30
C VAL A 20 -1.93 -11.05 -2.41
N PRO A 21 -1.33 -11.28 -3.59
CA PRO A 21 -0.23 -12.23 -3.72
C PRO A 21 0.88 -11.91 -2.72
N PRO A 22 1.42 -12.90 -1.98
CA PRO A 22 2.46 -12.67 -0.97
C PRO A 22 3.69 -11.91 -1.52
N MET A 23 4.02 -12.15 -2.78
CA MET A 23 5.10 -11.44 -3.47
C MET A 23 4.86 -9.93 -3.58
N LYS A 24 3.61 -9.49 -3.78
CA LYS A 24 3.26 -8.05 -3.79
C LYS A 24 3.34 -7.44 -2.39
N ILE A 25 2.90 -8.17 -1.36
CA ILE A 25 3.04 -7.73 0.04
C ILE A 25 4.52 -7.56 0.39
N SER A 26 5.35 -8.53 0.04
CA SER A 26 6.81 -8.47 0.27
C SER A 26 7.46 -7.29 -0.44
N LEU A 27 7.09 -7.03 -1.70
CA LEU A 27 7.60 -5.90 -2.46
C LEU A 27 7.22 -4.56 -1.80
N LEU A 28 5.95 -4.40 -1.39
CA LEU A 28 5.49 -3.20 -0.71
C LEU A 28 6.21 -2.99 0.64
N LYS A 29 6.38 -4.05 1.43
CA LYS A 29 7.14 -3.98 2.70
C LYS A 29 8.60 -3.58 2.47
N SER A 30 9.24 -4.09 1.42
CA SER A 30 10.61 -3.71 1.05
C SER A 30 10.70 -2.23 0.68
N ASP A 31 9.76 -1.71 -0.12
CA ASP A 31 9.72 -0.29 -0.49
C ASP A 31 9.49 0.61 0.73
N LEU A 32 8.59 0.21 1.62
CA LEU A 32 8.31 0.92 2.86
C LEU A 32 9.52 0.93 3.81
N ASP A 33 10.19 -0.22 3.99
CA ASP A 33 11.36 -0.33 4.84
C ASP A 33 12.53 0.53 4.33
N PHE A 34 12.73 0.55 3.01
CA PHE A 34 13.72 1.43 2.38
C PHE A 34 13.45 2.91 2.69
N ILE A 35 12.21 3.37 2.50
CA ILE A 35 11.82 4.77 2.78
C ILE A 35 11.93 5.10 4.27
N ILE A 36 11.48 4.20 5.15
CA ILE A 36 11.55 4.40 6.60
C ILE A 36 13.02 4.50 7.06
N SER A 37 13.90 3.68 6.48
CA SER A 37 15.32 3.62 6.82
C SER A 37 16.12 4.80 6.26
N SER A 38 15.74 5.34 5.09
CA SER A 38 16.45 6.45 4.44
C SER A 38 16.29 7.78 5.18
N ARG A 39 15.25 7.93 6.01
CA ARG A 39 14.87 9.17 6.77
C ARG A 39 14.51 10.39 5.90
N THR A 40 14.87 10.36 4.62
CA THR A 40 14.53 11.35 3.60
C THR A 40 13.87 10.65 2.42
N VAL A 41 12.91 11.31 1.79
CA VAL A 41 12.09 10.74 0.73
C VAL A 41 11.87 11.75 -0.39
N THR A 42 11.68 11.27 -1.61
CA THR A 42 11.22 12.10 -2.72
C THR A 42 9.71 12.01 -2.88
N PHE A 43 9.10 12.99 -3.53
CA PHE A 43 7.68 12.89 -3.86
C PHE A 43 7.39 11.69 -4.77
N ARG A 44 8.30 11.37 -5.69
CA ARG A 44 8.21 10.18 -6.56
C ARG A 44 8.14 8.88 -5.77
N ASP A 45 8.95 8.73 -4.71
CA ASP A 45 8.93 7.53 -3.88
C ASP A 45 7.60 7.40 -3.12
N LEU A 46 7.08 8.50 -2.56
CA LEU A 46 5.77 8.50 -1.92
C LEU A 46 4.65 8.20 -2.93
N ALA A 47 4.68 8.79 -4.12
CA ALA A 47 3.70 8.54 -5.17
C ALA A 47 3.73 7.07 -5.62
N ARG A 48 4.92 6.46 -5.73
CA ARG A 48 5.07 5.03 -6.04
C ARG A 48 4.40 4.16 -4.99
N VAL A 49 4.71 4.36 -3.71
CA VAL A 49 4.12 3.58 -2.60
C VAL A 49 2.62 3.81 -2.49
N SER A 50 2.16 5.06 -2.64
CA SER A 50 0.74 5.39 -2.65
C SER A 50 -0.01 4.72 -3.80
N GLY A 51 0.56 4.73 -5.00
CA GLY A 51 -0.01 4.08 -6.17
C GLY A 51 -0.07 2.58 -5.99
N PHE A 52 0.96 1.98 -5.38
CA PHE A 52 0.96 0.57 -5.03
C PHE A 52 -0.16 0.26 -4.02
N ILE A 53 -0.24 0.96 -2.89
CA ILE A 53 -1.31 0.75 -1.89
C ILE A 53 -2.70 0.90 -2.53
N ASN A 54 -2.90 1.92 -3.38
CA ASN A 54 -4.16 2.08 -4.12
C ASN A 54 -4.45 0.92 -5.08
N SER A 55 -3.42 0.33 -5.71
CA SER A 55 -3.61 -0.85 -6.55
C SER A 55 -4.09 -2.08 -5.76
N LEU A 56 -3.91 -2.08 -4.43
CA LEU A 56 -4.38 -3.12 -3.51
C LEU A 56 -5.78 -2.81 -2.94
N PHE A 57 -6.43 -1.71 -3.36
CA PHE A 57 -7.72 -1.26 -2.82
C PHE A 57 -8.80 -2.36 -2.79
N VAL A 58 -8.83 -3.23 -3.80
CA VAL A 58 -9.78 -4.35 -3.89
C VAL A 58 -9.66 -5.33 -2.70
N ALA A 59 -8.46 -5.47 -2.14
CA ALA A 59 -8.19 -6.36 -1.02
C ALA A 59 -8.08 -5.61 0.33
N VAL A 60 -7.86 -4.30 0.33
CA VAL A 60 -7.48 -3.53 1.53
C VAL A 60 -8.46 -2.39 1.87
N ASP A 61 -9.43 -2.15 0.99
CA ASP A 61 -10.57 -1.22 1.18
C ASP A 61 -10.16 0.24 1.53
N LEU A 62 -11.07 1.01 2.14
CA LEU A 62 -11.03 2.47 2.36
C LEU A 62 -9.75 3.02 3.02
N ILE A 63 -8.93 2.18 3.66
CA ILE A 63 -7.69 2.58 4.35
C ILE A 63 -6.67 3.18 3.35
N ALA A 64 -6.66 2.71 2.09
CA ALA A 64 -5.80 3.26 1.04
C ALA A 64 -6.02 4.77 0.79
N SER A 65 -7.25 5.25 0.99
CA SER A 65 -7.62 6.66 0.79
C SER A 65 -7.00 7.62 1.81
N LEU A 66 -6.63 7.14 3.00
CA LEU A 66 -6.01 7.97 4.04
C LEU A 66 -4.58 8.36 3.67
N PHE A 67 -3.89 7.50 2.92
CA PHE A 67 -2.48 7.69 2.56
C PHE A 67 -2.27 8.67 1.42
N THR A 68 -3.12 8.58 0.41
CA THR A 68 -3.11 9.48 -0.75
C THR A 68 -3.30 10.94 -0.32
N ARG A 69 -4.18 11.22 0.66
CA ARG A 69 -4.46 12.58 1.14
C ARG A 69 -3.23 13.30 1.72
N GLN A 70 -2.42 12.61 2.54
CA GLN A 70 -1.21 13.21 3.13
C GLN A 70 -0.10 13.43 2.10
N ILE A 71 -0.04 12.59 1.07
CA ILE A 71 0.96 12.70 0.00
C ILE A 71 0.63 13.89 -0.90
N HIS A 72 -0.65 14.07 -1.27
CA HIS A 72 -1.09 15.20 -2.09
C HIS A 72 -0.89 16.57 -1.41
N SER A 73 -1.04 16.66 -0.09
CA SER A 73 -0.79 17.91 0.64
C SER A 73 0.69 18.33 0.66
N THR A 74 1.60 17.42 0.32
CA THR A 74 3.06 17.63 0.36
C THR A 74 3.62 18.06 -1.01
N ILE A 75 2.80 18.11 -2.06
CA ILE A 75 3.20 18.58 -3.40
C ILE A 75 3.37 20.10 -3.39
N GLN A 76 4.53 20.59 -2.97
CA GLN A 76 4.91 22.00 -3.15
C GLN A 76 6.31 22.19 -3.74
N ALA A 77 7.11 21.13 -3.87
CA ALA A 77 8.41 21.15 -4.50
C ALA A 77 8.55 19.90 -5.37
N GLY A 78 9.19 20.00 -6.53
CA GLY A 78 9.15 19.03 -7.64
C GLY A 78 9.30 17.55 -7.30
N TRP A 79 8.93 16.70 -8.27
CA TRP A 79 8.89 15.23 -8.14
C TRP A 79 10.14 14.58 -7.56
N ASP A 80 11.30 15.14 -7.87
CA ASP A 80 12.62 14.61 -7.48
C ASP A 80 13.27 15.40 -6.33
N CYS A 81 12.51 16.32 -5.70
CA CYS A 81 12.98 17.02 -4.51
C CYS A 81 12.97 16.07 -3.31
N THR A 82 14.13 15.92 -2.68
CA THR A 82 14.29 15.15 -1.44
C THR A 82 13.94 16.02 -0.23
N PHE A 83 13.13 15.48 0.68
CA PHE A 83 12.77 16.15 1.93
C PHE A 83 12.80 15.18 3.12
N PRO A 84 13.02 15.69 4.35
CA PRO A 84 12.98 14.87 5.55
C PRO A 84 11.56 14.33 5.80
N ILE A 85 11.47 13.09 6.26
CA ILE A 85 10.19 12.47 6.58
C ILE A 85 9.64 13.10 7.86
N SER A 86 8.46 13.72 7.76
CA SER A 86 7.76 14.28 8.91
C SER A 86 7.26 13.17 9.86
N VAL A 87 7.14 13.46 11.16
CA VAL A 87 6.64 12.50 12.14
C VAL A 87 5.25 11.92 11.77
N PRO A 88 4.28 12.72 11.27
CA PRO A 88 2.99 12.17 10.81
C PRO A 88 3.12 11.20 9.64
N LEU A 89 3.96 11.52 8.64
CA LEU A 89 4.20 10.67 7.49
C LEU A 89 4.86 9.35 7.90
N LEU A 90 5.87 9.41 8.79
CA LEU A 90 6.53 8.23 9.33
C LEU A 90 5.56 7.29 10.06
N LYS A 91 4.64 7.85 10.87
CA LYS A 91 3.60 7.06 11.55
C LYS A 91 2.70 6.34 10.54
N GLY A 92 2.30 7.03 9.49
CA GLY A 92 1.54 6.41 8.41
C GLY A 92 2.31 5.27 7.75
N LEU A 93 3.58 5.48 7.41
CA LEU A 93 4.38 4.48 6.67
C LEU A 93 4.56 3.22 7.51
N ARG A 94 4.84 3.39 8.81
CA ARG A 94 4.92 2.29 9.77
C ARG A 94 3.61 1.58 9.98
N PHE A 95 2.49 2.30 9.99
CA PHE A 95 1.17 1.69 10.10
C PHE A 95 0.95 0.68 8.96
N TRP A 96 1.23 1.06 7.70
CA TRP A 96 1.11 0.11 6.59
C TRP A 96 2.09 -1.04 6.68
N PHE A 97 3.36 -0.76 6.99
CA PHE A 97 4.38 -1.80 7.11
C PHE A 97 3.98 -2.89 8.12
N LEU A 98 3.38 -2.49 9.24
CA LEU A 98 2.97 -3.41 10.31
C LEU A 98 1.64 -4.12 10.05
N ASN A 99 0.69 -3.49 9.35
CA ASN A 99 -0.69 -3.96 9.30
C ASN A 99 -1.14 -4.48 7.92
N ILE A 100 -0.34 -4.36 6.86
CA ILE A 100 -0.77 -4.72 5.49
C ILE A 100 -1.25 -6.17 5.36
N GLU A 101 -0.64 -7.11 6.08
CA GLU A 101 -1.05 -8.53 6.07
C GLU A 101 -2.37 -8.76 6.82
N ALA A 102 -2.66 -7.94 7.84
CA ALA A 102 -3.90 -8.05 8.61
C ALA A 102 -5.12 -7.54 7.84
N PHE A 103 -4.89 -6.75 6.78
CA PHE A 103 -5.94 -6.28 5.88
C PHE A 103 -6.11 -7.16 4.64
N ASP A 104 -5.31 -8.21 4.49
CA ASP A 104 -5.44 -9.14 3.38
C ASP A 104 -6.62 -10.11 3.58
N GLY A 105 -7.29 -10.50 2.49
CA GLY A 105 -8.41 -11.46 2.52
C GLY A 105 -9.80 -10.84 2.63
N TYR A 106 -10.02 -9.67 2.02
CA TYR A 106 -11.34 -9.04 2.01
C TYR A 106 -12.38 -9.95 1.33
N GLY A 107 -13.52 -10.13 1.99
CA GLY A 107 -14.60 -11.00 1.53
C GLY A 107 -15.29 -10.46 0.27
N ILE A 108 -15.58 -11.35 -0.67
CA ILE A 108 -16.39 -11.09 -1.86
C ILE A 108 -17.83 -10.91 -1.41
N GLN A 109 -18.22 -9.69 -1.06
CA GLN A 109 -19.62 -9.39 -0.83
C GLN A 109 -20.34 -9.23 -2.18
N PRO A 110 -21.44 -9.96 -2.43
CA PRO A 110 -22.29 -9.66 -3.57
C PRO A 110 -22.88 -8.26 -3.38
N LYS A 111 -22.71 -7.41 -4.40
CA LYS A 111 -23.37 -6.11 -4.50
C LYS A 111 -24.86 -6.28 -4.80
#